data_AF-A0AAP0EUL7-F1
#
_entry.id   AF-A0AAP0EUL7-F1
#
_cell.length_a   1.000
_cell.length_b   1.000
_cell.length_c   1.000
_cell.angle_alpha   90.00
_cell.angle_beta   90.00
_cell.angle_gamma   90.00
#
_symmetry.space_group_name_H-M   'P 1'
#
loop_
_entity.id
_entity.type
_entity.pdbx_description
1 polymer ?
#
loop_
_entity_poly.entity_id
_entity_poly.type
_entity_poly.pdbx_seq_one_letter_code
_entity_poly.pdbx_strand_id
1 'polypeptide(L)'
;MTKGFKNKLGQGGFGSVFLGKLQSGRSVAVKMLVKSKTNGQDFINEVATIGRIHHVNIVRLTGFCVEGTKKALVYDFMPNGSLEKYIFPGEEGGNCLSWGKVYEIAMGVARGIEYLHRGCNMQILHFDIKPHNILLDDKFIPKVSDFGLAKLYPVDHSIVSLTAARGTLGYMAPELFYKKIGGVSYKADVYSFGMLLMEMVGRRKNMNPFAENSSQIYFPAWIYDRFNQGDEMDIGDAGEGEKKIVRKLILIALWCIQMMPADRPSMGRVIEMLEGPVELLQVPPKPFLYSPENMGITDNVTGKNGAGPSSTTAHDESELLLSTSDSLEIIPLNVSVC
;
A
#
# COMPACT_ATOMS: atom_id res chain seq x y z
N MET A 1 14.82 -5.11 23.88
CA MET A 1 16.15 -4.51 23.66
C MET A 1 16.35 -4.21 22.18
N THR A 2 16.70 -2.96 21.83
CA THR A 2 17.04 -2.54 20.45
C THR A 2 18.55 -2.34 20.22
N LYS A 3 19.38 -2.63 21.23
CA LYS A 3 20.84 -2.37 21.24
C LYS A 3 21.18 -0.91 20.90
N GLY A 4 20.41 0.05 21.42
CA GLY A 4 20.58 1.48 21.13
C GLY A 4 20.12 1.87 19.73
N PHE A 5 19.08 1.20 19.19
CA PHE A 5 18.49 1.49 17.87
C PHE A 5 19.49 1.46 16.69
N LYS A 6 20.57 0.68 16.80
CA LYS A 6 21.63 0.61 15.77
C LYS A 6 21.19 -0.07 14.47
N ASN A 7 20.26 -1.02 14.56
CA ASN A 7 19.83 -1.83 13.43
C ASN A 7 18.57 -1.22 12.80
N LYS A 8 18.75 -0.23 11.93
CA LYS A 8 17.65 0.40 11.20
C LYS A 8 17.17 -0.50 10.05
N LEU A 9 15.86 -0.74 10.01
CA LEU A 9 15.19 -1.55 8.98
C LEU A 9 14.62 -0.68 7.85
N GLY A 10 14.25 0.56 8.16
CA GLY A 10 13.69 1.50 7.20
C GLY A 10 13.34 2.85 7.82
N GLN A 11 13.00 3.81 6.97
CA GLN A 11 12.50 5.12 7.36
C GLN A 11 11.45 5.59 6.35
N GLY A 12 10.36 6.17 6.85
CA GLY A 12 9.31 6.77 6.04
C GLY A 12 8.75 8.03 6.69
N GLY A 13 7.69 8.59 6.09
CA GLY A 13 7.05 9.83 6.58
C GLY A 13 6.50 9.75 8.01
N PHE A 14 6.25 8.54 8.50
CA PHE A 14 5.74 8.29 9.86
C PHE A 14 6.84 7.99 10.89
N GLY A 15 8.10 7.88 10.47
CA GLY A 15 9.25 7.70 11.36
C GLY A 15 10.21 6.60 10.93
N SER A 16 11.03 6.13 11.89
CA SER A 16 12.09 5.14 11.64
C SER A 16 11.75 3.80 12.28
N VAL A 17 12.06 2.71 11.58
CA VAL A 17 11.81 1.34 12.05
C VAL A 17 13.14 0.66 12.36
N PHE A 18 13.21 0.00 13.51
CA PHE A 18 14.42 -0.64 14.00
C PHE A 18 14.16 -2.09 14.38
N LEU A 19 15.17 -2.95 14.23
CA LEU A 19 15.12 -4.32 14.72
C LEU A 19 15.32 -4.33 16.24
N GLY A 20 14.42 -5.00 16.94
CA GLY A 20 14.48 -5.25 18.37
C GLY A 20 14.34 -6.74 18.70
N LYS A 21 14.63 -7.07 19.96
CA LYS A 21 14.42 -8.41 20.52
C LYS A 21 13.69 -8.29 21.86
N LEU A 22 12.59 -9.02 22.02
CA LEU A 22 11.88 -9.12 23.31
C LEU A 22 12.69 -9.97 24.31
N GLN A 23 12.35 -9.88 25.60
CA GLN A 23 12.96 -10.73 26.64
C GLN A 23 12.74 -12.22 26.36
N SER A 24 11.61 -12.58 25.75
CA SER A 24 11.31 -13.94 25.26
C SER A 24 12.24 -14.42 24.14
N GLY A 25 13.12 -13.56 23.62
CA GLY A 25 14.01 -13.85 22.51
C GLY A 25 13.38 -13.62 21.13
N ARG A 26 12.08 -13.31 21.06
CA ARG A 26 11.38 -13.04 19.80
C ARG A 26 11.84 -11.73 19.16
N SER A 27 12.16 -11.76 17.87
CA SER A 27 12.49 -10.58 17.08
C SER A 27 11.25 -9.73 16.79
N VAL A 28 11.40 -8.41 16.90
CA VAL A 28 10.32 -7.43 16.68
C VAL A 28 10.80 -6.26 15.85
N ALA A 29 9.89 -5.60 15.15
CA ALA A 29 10.13 -4.31 14.51
C ALA A 29 9.60 -3.19 15.40
N VAL A 30 10.46 -2.25 15.78
CA VAL A 30 10.12 -1.10 16.61
C VAL A 30 10.05 0.15 15.72
N LYS A 31 8.84 0.62 15.44
CA LYS A 31 8.56 1.84 14.68
C LYS A 31 8.54 3.02 15.66
N MET A 32 9.62 3.78 15.67
CA MET A 32 9.73 5.05 16.40
C MET A 32 9.06 6.14 15.60
N LEU A 33 7.98 6.68 16.14
CA LEU A 33 7.23 7.75 15.48
C LEU A 33 7.93 9.09 15.73
N VAL A 34 8.17 9.85 14.66
CA VAL A 34 8.64 11.23 14.76
C VAL A 34 7.48 12.10 15.24
N LYS A 35 7.76 13.23 15.92
CA LYS A 35 6.73 14.22 16.27
C LYS A 35 5.96 14.59 15.00
N SER A 36 4.73 14.08 14.88
CA SER A 36 3.92 14.30 13.70
C SER A 36 3.29 15.70 13.74
N LYS A 37 3.07 16.30 12.56
CA LYS A 37 2.26 17.51 12.41
C LYS A 37 0.78 17.27 12.81
N THR A 38 0.38 16.01 12.96
CA THR A 38 -0.99 15.54 13.20
C THR A 38 -1.32 15.38 14.70
N ASN A 39 -0.60 16.05 15.61
CA ASN A 39 -0.74 15.93 17.07
C ASN A 39 -0.73 14.47 17.59
N GLY A 40 -0.08 13.55 16.87
CA GLY A 40 -0.03 12.13 17.23
C GLY A 40 -1.32 11.33 16.95
N GLN A 41 -2.24 11.84 16.12
CA GLN A 41 -3.45 11.12 15.74
C GLN A 41 -3.15 9.80 15.03
N ASP A 42 -2.06 9.71 14.27
CA ASP A 42 -1.68 8.50 13.53
C ASP A 42 -1.33 7.35 14.49
N PHE A 43 -0.65 7.67 15.61
CA PHE A 43 -0.38 6.70 16.67
C PHE A 43 -1.68 6.17 17.29
N ILE A 44 -2.61 7.07 17.63
CA ILE A 44 -3.89 6.70 18.25
C ILE A 44 -4.72 5.85 17.27
N ASN A 45 -4.80 6.26 16.00
CA ASN A 45 -5.50 5.49 14.96
C ASN A 45 -4.90 4.09 14.85
N GLU A 46 -3.57 3.99 14.76
CA GLU A 46 -2.91 2.70 14.58
C GLU A 46 -3.18 1.79 15.79
N VAL A 47 -2.93 2.24 17.03
CA VAL A 47 -3.22 1.45 18.24
C VAL A 47 -4.70 1.06 18.34
N ALA A 48 -5.63 1.98 18.05
CA ALA A 48 -7.07 1.72 18.13
C ALA A 48 -7.59 0.76 17.05
N THR A 49 -6.93 0.73 15.88
CA THR A 49 -7.32 -0.10 14.74
C THR A 49 -6.61 -1.45 14.78
N ILE A 50 -5.29 -1.46 14.59
CA ILE A 50 -4.53 -2.72 14.44
C ILE A 50 -4.41 -3.48 15.76
N GLY A 51 -4.53 -2.79 16.90
CA GLY A 51 -4.44 -3.42 18.22
C GLY A 51 -5.60 -4.35 18.57
N ARG A 52 -6.68 -4.34 17.78
CA ARG A 52 -7.90 -5.15 18.01
C ARG A 52 -8.08 -6.28 16.99
N ILE A 53 -7.19 -6.37 16.00
CA ILE A 53 -7.37 -7.32 14.90
C ILE A 53 -6.24 -8.34 14.88
N HIS A 54 -6.58 -9.55 14.45
CA HIS A 54 -5.62 -10.62 14.29
C HIS A 54 -5.99 -11.48 13.09
N HIS A 55 -5.14 -11.49 12.07
CA HIS A 55 -5.35 -12.26 10.85
C HIS A 55 -4.03 -12.67 10.24
N VAL A 56 -4.00 -13.84 9.58
CA VAL A 56 -2.77 -14.42 9.02
C VAL A 56 -2.12 -13.52 7.96
N ASN A 57 -2.90 -12.65 7.30
CA ASN A 57 -2.41 -11.70 6.30
C ASN A 57 -2.36 -10.24 6.76
N ILE A 58 -2.43 -9.98 8.06
CA ILE A 58 -2.26 -8.63 8.64
C ILE A 58 -1.07 -8.66 9.61
N VAL A 59 -0.24 -7.62 9.60
CA VAL A 59 0.89 -7.53 10.53
C VAL A 59 0.38 -7.43 11.97
N ARG A 60 0.99 -8.17 12.89
CA ARG A 60 0.58 -8.14 14.30
C ARG A 60 1.29 -7.02 15.03
N LEU A 61 0.52 -6.08 15.57
CA LEU A 61 0.99 -5.18 16.62
C LEU A 61 1.03 -5.94 17.94
N THR A 62 2.24 -6.05 18.50
CA THR A 62 2.50 -6.76 19.76
C THR A 62 2.23 -5.86 20.97
N GLY A 63 2.53 -4.58 20.81
CA GLY A 63 2.40 -3.61 21.87
C GLY A 63 2.87 -2.24 21.40
N PHE A 64 2.87 -1.30 22.33
CA PHE A 64 3.31 0.06 22.08
C PHE A 64 4.06 0.59 23.31
N CYS A 65 4.75 1.71 23.13
CA CYS A 65 5.44 2.42 24.20
C CYS A 65 5.13 3.92 24.09
N VAL A 66 4.85 4.55 25.22
CA VAL A 66 4.67 6.00 25.34
C VAL A 66 5.51 6.47 26.52
N GLU A 67 6.55 7.25 26.25
CA GLU A 67 7.44 7.80 27.28
C GLU A 67 7.69 9.29 26.99
N GLY A 68 7.07 10.16 27.78
CA GLY A 68 7.06 11.60 27.53
C GLY A 68 6.52 11.93 26.13
N THR A 69 7.36 12.50 25.27
CA THR A 69 7.00 12.79 23.88
C THR A 69 7.30 11.66 22.89
N LYS A 70 7.99 10.60 23.33
CA LYS A 70 8.38 9.47 22.48
C LYS A 70 7.21 8.49 22.39
N LYS A 71 6.87 8.10 21.16
CA LYS A 71 5.84 7.10 20.87
C LYS A 71 6.44 6.04 19.96
N ALA A 72 6.26 4.77 20.33
CA ALA A 72 6.75 3.65 19.56
C ALA A 72 5.67 2.57 19.41
N LEU A 73 5.67 1.92 18.26
CA LEU A 73 4.82 0.77 17.95
C LEU A 73 5.71 -0.45 17.75
N VAL A 74 5.32 -1.58 18.31
CA VAL A 74 6.12 -2.81 18.31
C VAL A 74 5.38 -3.90 17.57
N TYR A 75 5.93 -4.36 16.45
CA TYR A 75 5.33 -5.39 15.59
C TYR A 75 6.15 -6.66 15.58
N ASP A 76 5.52 -7.76 15.13
CA ASP A 76 6.27 -8.94 14.71
C ASP A 76 7.25 -8.56 13.58
N PHE A 77 8.49 -9.06 13.66
CA PHE A 77 9.51 -8.79 12.65
C PHE A 77 9.29 -9.61 11.38
N MET A 78 9.35 -8.95 10.22
CA MET A 78 9.16 -9.55 8.90
C MET A 78 10.52 -9.67 8.20
N PRO A 79 11.17 -10.86 8.18
CA PRO A 79 12.55 -11.01 7.76
C PRO A 79 12.78 -10.75 6.26
N ASN A 80 11.80 -11.03 5.41
CA ASN A 80 11.88 -10.76 3.98
C ASN A 80 11.54 -9.29 3.64
N GLY A 81 11.11 -8.51 4.63
CA GLY A 81 10.82 -7.08 4.44
C GLY A 81 9.64 -6.83 3.50
N SER A 82 9.70 -5.73 2.76
CA SER A 82 8.62 -5.28 1.87
C SER A 82 8.62 -5.97 0.50
N LEU A 83 7.43 -6.21 -0.04
CA LEU A 83 7.19 -6.72 -1.39
C LEU A 83 7.82 -5.84 -2.48
N GLU A 84 7.97 -4.53 -2.23
CA GLU A 84 8.60 -3.58 -3.16
C GLU A 84 9.98 -4.05 -3.65
N LYS A 85 10.72 -4.77 -2.81
CA LYS A 85 12.06 -5.30 -3.13
C LYS A 85 12.06 -6.37 -4.22
N TYR A 86 10.91 -6.99 -4.51
CA TYR A 86 10.83 -8.19 -5.33
C TYR A 86 9.99 -8.02 -6.61
N ILE A 87 9.34 -6.88 -6.79
CA ILE A 87 8.44 -6.63 -7.94
C ILE A 87 9.13 -5.93 -9.11
N PHE A 88 10.25 -5.23 -8.88
CA PHE A 88 11.01 -4.57 -9.94
C PHE A 88 12.30 -5.36 -10.23
N PRO A 89 12.69 -5.52 -11.51
CA PRO A 89 13.96 -6.15 -11.85
C PRO A 89 15.11 -5.27 -11.35
N GLY A 90 16.04 -5.86 -10.57
CA GLY A 90 17.25 -5.18 -10.12
C GLY A 90 18.30 -5.07 -11.24
N GLU A 91 19.28 -4.17 -11.06
CA GLU A 91 20.35 -3.88 -12.04
C GLU A 91 21.23 -5.11 -12.38
N GLU A 92 21.31 -6.09 -11.47
CA GLU A 92 22.08 -7.34 -11.65
C GLU A 92 21.20 -8.61 -11.73
N GLY A 93 19.97 -8.50 -12.26
CA GLY A 93 19.11 -9.65 -12.52
C GLY A 93 18.54 -10.37 -11.29
N GLY A 94 18.60 -9.75 -10.11
CA GLY A 94 18.21 -10.35 -8.83
C GLY A 94 16.71 -10.35 -8.50
N ASN A 95 16.26 -11.48 -7.93
CA ASN A 95 15.11 -11.69 -7.01
C ASN A 95 13.68 -11.30 -7.46
N CYS A 96 13.35 -11.34 -8.75
CA CYS A 96 11.94 -11.33 -9.14
C CYS A 96 11.24 -12.61 -8.66
N LEU A 97 10.05 -12.45 -8.07
CA LEU A 97 9.23 -13.59 -7.67
C LEU A 97 8.76 -14.38 -8.89
N SER A 98 8.68 -15.71 -8.74
CA SER A 98 7.97 -16.56 -9.71
C SER A 98 6.50 -16.19 -9.77
N TRP A 99 5.85 -16.44 -10.91
CA TRP A 99 4.44 -16.10 -11.10
C TRP A 99 3.51 -16.82 -10.10
N GLY A 100 3.84 -18.05 -9.73
CA GLY A 100 3.15 -18.77 -8.66
C GLY A 100 3.22 -18.04 -7.31
N LYS A 101 4.40 -17.53 -6.95
CA LYS A 101 4.57 -16.78 -5.69
C LYS A 101 3.88 -15.42 -5.73
N VAL A 102 3.91 -14.74 -6.88
CA VAL A 102 3.13 -13.50 -7.12
C VAL A 102 1.64 -13.76 -6.89
N TYR A 103 1.10 -14.86 -7.41
CA TYR A 103 -0.30 -15.24 -7.21
C TYR A 103 -0.63 -15.55 -5.74
N GLU A 104 0.21 -16.33 -5.04
CA GLU A 104 0.03 -16.61 -3.61
C GLU A 104 0.02 -15.33 -2.77
N ILE A 105 0.92 -14.39 -3.08
CA ILE A 105 0.97 -13.09 -2.40
C ILE A 105 -0.27 -12.26 -2.71
N ALA A 106 -0.69 -12.18 -3.98
CA ALA A 106 -1.92 -11.49 -4.37
C ALA A 106 -3.14 -12.04 -3.63
N MET A 107 -3.25 -13.36 -3.52
CA MET A 107 -4.31 -14.04 -2.77
C MET A 107 -4.27 -13.69 -1.28
N GLY A 108 -3.09 -13.77 -0.65
CA GLY A 108 -2.95 -13.44 0.77
C GLY A 108 -3.29 -11.98 1.07
N VAL A 109 -2.83 -11.04 0.23
CA VAL A 109 -3.20 -9.62 0.35
C VAL A 109 -4.70 -9.45 0.20
N ALA A 110 -5.34 -10.09 -0.80
CA ALA A 110 -6.78 -10.00 -0.99
C ALA A 110 -7.58 -10.48 0.23
N ARG A 111 -7.18 -11.61 0.82
CA ARG A 111 -7.75 -12.15 2.07
C ARG A 111 -7.56 -11.20 3.25
N GLY A 112 -6.39 -10.59 3.36
CA GLY A 112 -6.12 -9.56 4.37
C GLY A 112 -7.08 -8.37 4.26
N ILE A 113 -7.25 -7.83 3.05
CA ILE A 113 -8.13 -6.68 2.82
C ILE A 113 -9.61 -7.05 3.03
N GLU A 114 -10.06 -8.22 2.56
CA GLU A 114 -11.45 -8.66 2.80
C GLU A 114 -11.73 -8.80 4.30
N TYR A 115 -10.79 -9.32 5.09
CA TYR A 115 -10.92 -9.37 6.53
C TYR A 115 -11.07 -7.97 7.16
N LEU A 116 -10.36 -6.95 6.67
CA LEU A 116 -10.56 -5.57 7.11
C LEU A 116 -11.94 -5.03 6.72
N HIS A 117 -12.44 -5.39 5.54
CA HIS A 117 -13.70 -4.85 5.00
C HIS A 117 -14.94 -5.47 5.63
N ARG A 118 -14.89 -6.77 5.95
CA ARG A 118 -16.06 -7.55 6.39
C ARG A 118 -15.81 -8.55 7.52
N GLY A 119 -14.56 -8.80 7.88
CA GLY A 119 -14.19 -9.78 8.92
C GLY A 119 -14.20 -9.24 10.35
N CYS A 120 -14.55 -7.98 10.56
CA CYS A 120 -14.57 -7.31 11.85
C CYS A 120 -15.95 -6.67 12.12
N ASN A 121 -16.29 -6.42 13.38
CA ASN A 121 -17.55 -5.74 13.78
C ASN A 121 -17.64 -4.29 13.28
N MET A 122 -16.50 -3.72 12.87
CA MET A 122 -16.42 -2.44 12.18
C MET A 122 -15.65 -2.65 10.89
N GLN A 123 -16.07 -1.96 9.83
CA GLN A 123 -15.33 -1.92 8.59
C GLN A 123 -14.07 -1.07 8.76
N ILE A 124 -12.91 -1.63 8.40
CA ILE A 124 -11.62 -0.95 8.45
C ILE A 124 -11.20 -0.61 7.03
N LEU A 125 -11.03 0.68 6.73
CA LEU A 125 -10.47 1.16 5.47
C LEU A 125 -9.00 1.50 5.67
N HIS A 126 -8.14 0.95 4.82
CA HIS A 126 -6.69 1.07 4.98
C HIS A 126 -6.13 2.37 4.36
N PHE A 127 -6.59 2.73 3.16
CA PHE A 127 -6.18 3.89 2.36
C PHE A 127 -4.72 3.96 1.91
N ASP A 128 -3.92 2.93 2.15
CA ASP A 128 -2.48 2.95 1.78
C ASP A 128 -1.96 1.56 1.36
N ILE A 129 -2.78 0.83 0.60
CA ILE A 129 -2.37 -0.44 0.00
C ILE A 129 -1.39 -0.15 -1.14
N LYS A 130 -0.14 -0.60 -0.99
CA LYS A 130 0.95 -0.43 -1.95
C LYS A 130 2.07 -1.43 -1.65
N PRO A 131 2.98 -1.74 -2.60
CA PRO A 131 4.04 -2.73 -2.39
C PRO A 131 4.87 -2.49 -1.13
N HIS A 132 5.16 -1.22 -0.81
CA HIS A 132 5.92 -0.83 0.39
C HIS A 132 5.29 -1.34 1.70
N ASN A 133 3.96 -1.37 1.76
CA ASN A 133 3.18 -1.71 2.94
C ASN A 133 2.74 -3.18 2.98
N ILE A 134 3.15 -3.99 2.00
CA ILE A 134 2.99 -5.45 2.04
C ILE A 134 4.30 -6.05 2.52
N LEU A 135 4.35 -6.49 3.77
CA LEU A 135 5.53 -7.14 4.34
C LEU A 135 5.45 -8.66 4.14
N LEU A 136 6.60 -9.32 4.12
CA LEU A 136 6.72 -10.76 3.89
C LEU A 136 7.38 -11.41 5.10
N ASP A 137 6.70 -12.40 5.69
CA ASP A 137 7.28 -13.21 6.76
C ASP A 137 8.32 -14.21 6.22
N ASP A 138 8.89 -15.04 7.09
CA ASP A 138 9.93 -16.03 6.75
C ASP A 138 9.52 -17.00 5.65
N LYS A 139 8.22 -17.24 5.48
CA LYS A 139 7.65 -18.13 4.46
C LYS A 139 7.09 -17.40 3.24
N PHE A 140 7.38 -16.10 3.11
CA PHE A 140 6.81 -15.22 2.09
C PHE A 140 5.28 -15.09 2.17
N ILE A 141 4.68 -15.33 3.33
CA ILE A 141 3.25 -15.04 3.52
C ILE A 141 3.10 -13.52 3.68
N PRO A 142 2.23 -12.89 2.88
CA PRO A 142 2.08 -11.44 2.91
C PRO A 142 1.32 -10.98 4.15
N LYS A 143 1.78 -9.87 4.73
CA LYS A 143 1.17 -9.13 5.84
C LYS A 143 0.93 -7.69 5.41
N VAL A 144 -0.33 -7.28 5.33
CA VAL A 144 -0.69 -5.87 5.17
C VAL A 144 -0.27 -5.11 6.43
N SER A 145 0.39 -3.98 6.25
CA SER A 145 1.01 -3.18 7.32
C SER A 145 0.78 -1.67 7.13
N ASP A 146 1.17 -0.89 8.13
CA ASP A 146 1.05 0.58 8.19
C ASP A 146 -0.40 1.10 8.21
N PHE A 147 -0.99 1.04 9.40
CA PHE A 147 -2.39 1.45 9.62
C PHE A 147 -2.52 2.91 10.05
N GLY A 148 -1.48 3.74 9.88
CA GLY A 148 -1.49 5.14 10.30
C GLY A 148 -2.61 5.97 9.66
N LEU A 149 -2.98 5.64 8.41
CA LEU A 149 -4.07 6.30 7.68
C LEU A 149 -5.44 5.63 7.86
N ALA A 150 -5.48 4.46 8.49
CA ALA A 150 -6.67 3.63 8.56
C ALA A 150 -7.82 4.28 9.34
N LYS A 151 -9.05 3.87 9.01
CA LYS A 151 -10.27 4.37 9.64
C LYS A 151 -11.29 3.26 9.86
N LEU A 152 -11.96 3.31 11.01
CA LEU A 152 -13.05 2.42 11.36
C LEU A 152 -14.40 3.08 11.05
N TYR A 153 -15.30 2.32 10.43
CA TYR A 153 -16.67 2.72 10.12
C TYR A 153 -17.65 1.64 10.58
N PRO A 154 -18.86 2.01 11.01
CA PRO A 154 -19.94 1.06 11.18
C PRO A 154 -20.23 0.32 9.86
N VAL A 155 -20.58 -0.96 9.94
CA VAL A 155 -20.77 -1.84 8.77
C VAL A 155 -21.97 -1.42 7.90
N ASP A 156 -22.94 -0.72 8.48
CA ASP A 156 -24.15 -0.21 7.82
C ASP A 156 -23.93 1.10 7.04
N HIS A 157 -22.80 1.79 7.25
CA HIS A 157 -22.46 3.03 6.54
C HIS A 157 -21.55 2.77 5.34
N SER A 158 -22.11 2.88 4.13
CA SER A 158 -21.39 2.63 2.88
C SER A 158 -20.55 3.80 2.38
N ILE A 159 -20.83 5.04 2.84
CA ILE A 159 -20.14 6.25 2.41
C ILE A 159 -19.44 6.92 3.58
N VAL A 160 -18.17 7.20 3.36
CA VAL A 160 -17.24 7.79 4.31
C VAL A 160 -17.07 9.29 4.03
N SER A 161 -17.23 10.10 5.09
CA SER A 161 -16.85 11.52 5.05
C SER A 161 -15.37 11.68 5.38
N LEU A 162 -14.58 12.08 4.38
CA LEU A 162 -13.17 12.44 4.59
C LEU A 162 -12.99 13.96 4.63
N THR A 163 -12.26 14.43 5.62
CA THR A 163 -11.88 15.85 5.80
C THR A 163 -10.72 16.27 4.88
N ALA A 164 -9.91 15.32 4.41
CA ALA A 164 -8.82 15.55 3.46
C ALA A 164 -8.53 14.27 2.66
N ALA A 165 -7.99 14.41 1.45
CA ALA A 165 -7.47 13.28 0.68
C ALA A 165 -6.30 12.62 1.45
N ARG A 166 -6.26 11.28 1.41
CA ARG A 166 -5.28 10.45 2.11
C ARG A 166 -4.86 9.29 1.24
N GLY A 167 -3.60 8.89 1.36
CA GLY A 167 -3.01 7.76 0.63
C GLY A 167 -1.79 8.18 -0.18
N THR A 168 -1.24 7.22 -0.92
CA THR A 168 -0.06 7.42 -1.77
C THR A 168 -0.45 7.68 -3.22
N LEU A 169 0.09 8.75 -3.82
CA LEU A 169 -0.09 9.06 -5.24
C LEU A 169 0.27 7.84 -6.11
N GLY A 170 -0.56 7.56 -7.11
CA GLY A 170 -0.44 6.35 -7.95
C GLY A 170 -1.25 5.15 -7.45
N TYR A 171 -1.65 5.11 -6.18
CA TYR A 171 -2.54 4.07 -5.61
C TYR A 171 -3.87 4.62 -5.10
N MET A 172 -3.98 5.95 -4.93
CA MET A 172 -5.23 6.59 -4.50
C MET A 172 -6.34 6.42 -5.54
N ALA A 173 -7.50 6.00 -5.07
CA ALA A 173 -8.71 5.91 -5.85
C ALA A 173 -9.21 7.30 -6.31
N PRO A 174 -9.73 7.43 -7.55
CA PRO A 174 -10.14 8.71 -8.11
C PRO A 174 -11.14 9.52 -7.27
N GLU A 175 -12.08 8.85 -6.59
CA GLU A 175 -13.11 9.47 -5.75
C GLU A 175 -12.54 10.20 -4.51
N LEU A 176 -11.29 9.93 -4.13
CA LEU A 176 -10.62 10.62 -3.02
C LEU A 176 -10.28 12.08 -3.36
N PHE A 177 -10.11 12.41 -4.64
CA PHE A 177 -9.79 13.76 -5.11
C PHE A 177 -10.82 14.32 -6.10
N TYR A 178 -11.65 13.47 -6.71
CA TYR A 178 -12.74 13.87 -7.58
C TYR A 178 -14.09 13.47 -6.98
N LYS A 179 -14.65 14.31 -6.10
CA LYS A 179 -15.89 14.00 -5.35
C LYS A 179 -17.15 13.82 -6.23
N LYS A 180 -17.08 14.13 -7.53
CA LYS A 180 -18.22 14.02 -8.47
C LYS A 180 -18.50 12.59 -8.93
N ILE A 181 -17.56 11.65 -8.78
CA ILE A 181 -17.70 10.27 -9.30
C ILE A 181 -18.14 9.24 -8.24
N GLY A 182 -18.37 9.67 -6.99
CA GLY A 182 -18.92 8.80 -5.95
C GLY A 182 -18.43 9.15 -4.54
N GLY A 183 -19.06 8.51 -3.55
CA GLY A 183 -18.63 8.56 -2.16
C GLY A 183 -17.46 7.63 -1.89
N VAL A 184 -16.59 8.02 -0.94
CA VAL A 184 -15.47 7.18 -0.49
C VAL A 184 -16.03 5.98 0.27
N SER A 185 -15.54 4.78 -0.02
CA SER A 185 -15.96 3.53 0.62
C SER A 185 -14.79 2.54 0.62
N TYR A 186 -15.03 1.29 1.04
CA TYR A 186 -14.06 0.20 0.91
C TYR A 186 -13.57 -0.06 -0.52
N LYS A 187 -14.30 0.45 -1.53
CA LYS A 187 -13.88 0.42 -2.94
C LYS A 187 -12.63 1.24 -3.22
N ALA A 188 -12.23 2.13 -2.32
CA ALA A 188 -10.95 2.83 -2.43
C ALA A 188 -9.76 1.88 -2.25
N ASP A 189 -9.82 0.97 -1.27
CA ASP A 189 -8.79 -0.06 -1.06
C ASP A 189 -8.78 -1.08 -2.19
N VAL A 190 -9.95 -1.41 -2.76
CA VAL A 190 -10.06 -2.27 -3.96
C VAL A 190 -9.27 -1.67 -5.13
N TYR A 191 -9.43 -0.37 -5.37
CA TYR A 191 -8.67 0.33 -6.40
C TYR A 191 -7.16 0.26 -6.15
N SER A 192 -6.73 0.56 -4.92
CA SER A 192 -5.31 0.47 -4.54
C SER A 192 -4.75 -0.95 -4.69
N PHE A 193 -5.54 -1.99 -4.38
CA PHE A 193 -5.19 -3.38 -4.64
C PHE A 193 -5.03 -3.67 -6.14
N GLY A 194 -5.92 -3.16 -6.98
CA GLY A 194 -5.78 -3.27 -8.44
C GLY A 194 -4.48 -2.62 -8.95
N MET A 195 -4.15 -1.43 -8.45
CA MET A 195 -2.87 -0.77 -8.78
C MET A 195 -1.65 -1.56 -8.28
N LEU A 196 -1.73 -2.18 -7.11
CA LEU A 196 -0.70 -3.09 -6.60
C LEU A 196 -0.51 -4.29 -7.53
N LEU A 197 -1.61 -4.94 -7.95
CA LEU A 197 -1.54 -6.06 -8.90
C LEU A 197 -0.90 -5.64 -10.22
N MET A 198 -1.22 -4.44 -10.73
CA MET A 198 -0.62 -3.92 -11.97
C MET A 198 0.89 -3.79 -11.88
N GLU A 199 1.44 -3.31 -10.77
CA GLU A 199 2.90 -3.25 -10.62
C GLU A 199 3.52 -4.64 -10.48
N MET A 200 2.85 -5.55 -9.77
CA MET A 200 3.30 -6.94 -9.60
C MET A 200 3.40 -7.67 -10.94
N VAL A 201 2.41 -7.51 -11.82
CA VAL A 201 2.40 -8.16 -13.15
C VAL A 201 3.25 -7.41 -14.18
N GLY A 202 3.26 -6.09 -14.14
CA GLY A 202 4.03 -5.27 -15.06
C GLY A 202 5.53 -5.28 -14.78
N ARG A 203 5.92 -5.67 -13.57
CA ARG A 203 7.30 -5.57 -13.05
C ARG A 203 7.92 -4.19 -13.27
N ARG A 204 7.08 -3.15 -13.25
CA ARG A 204 7.42 -1.74 -13.47
C ARG A 204 6.45 -0.85 -12.71
N LYS A 205 6.86 0.38 -12.42
CA LYS A 205 5.97 1.38 -11.82
C LYS A 205 4.80 1.68 -12.76
N ASN A 206 3.61 1.87 -12.19
CA ASN A 206 2.39 2.11 -12.98
C ASN A 206 2.44 3.40 -13.81
N MET A 207 3.19 4.40 -13.35
CA MET A 207 3.49 5.61 -14.09
C MET A 207 4.97 5.63 -14.47
N ASN A 208 5.25 5.78 -15.75
CA ASN A 208 6.61 6.04 -16.25
C ASN A 208 6.60 7.31 -17.11
N PRO A 209 6.89 8.49 -16.53
CA PRO A 209 6.89 9.75 -17.29
C PRO A 209 8.01 9.81 -18.34
N PHE A 210 8.99 8.90 -18.28
CA PHE A 210 10.11 8.82 -19.23
C PHE A 210 9.89 7.74 -20.30
N ALA A 211 8.68 7.19 -20.44
CA ALA A 211 8.40 6.20 -21.47
C ALA A 211 8.54 6.81 -22.88
N GLU A 212 9.18 6.08 -23.78
CA GLU A 212 9.45 6.52 -25.17
C GLU A 212 8.16 6.79 -25.96
N ASN A 213 7.08 6.06 -25.62
CA ASN A 213 5.77 6.22 -26.24
C ASN A 213 4.76 6.69 -25.18
N SER A 214 3.97 7.71 -25.52
CA SER A 214 2.95 8.29 -24.63
C SER A 214 1.92 7.26 -24.18
N SER A 215 1.62 6.27 -25.02
CA SER A 215 0.73 5.16 -24.67
C SER A 215 1.25 4.29 -23.52
N GLN A 216 2.57 4.28 -23.25
CA GLN A 216 3.20 3.49 -22.18
C GLN A 216 3.41 4.27 -20.87
N ILE A 217 3.03 5.55 -20.83
CA ILE A 217 3.19 6.38 -19.62
C ILE A 217 2.35 5.81 -18.48
N TYR A 218 1.12 5.39 -18.78
CA TYR A 218 0.21 4.78 -17.81
C TYR A 218 0.00 3.30 -18.14
N PHE A 219 0.70 2.45 -17.39
CA PHE A 219 0.75 1.01 -17.63
C PHE A 219 -0.64 0.33 -17.69
N PRO A 220 -1.62 0.68 -16.85
CA PRO A 220 -2.95 0.06 -16.93
C PRO A 220 -3.72 0.36 -18.22
N ALA A 221 -3.60 1.55 -18.79
CA ALA A 221 -4.22 1.86 -20.08
C ALA A 221 -3.50 1.13 -21.23
N TRP A 222 -2.17 1.13 -21.19
CA TRP A 222 -1.35 0.42 -22.17
C TRP A 222 -1.67 -1.07 -22.23
N ILE A 223 -1.75 -1.72 -21.07
CA ILE A 223 -1.99 -3.15 -21.00
C ILE A 223 -3.41 -3.52 -21.42
N TYR A 224 -4.39 -2.66 -21.10
CA TYR A 224 -5.75 -2.82 -21.58
C TYR A 224 -5.80 -2.84 -23.12
N ASP A 225 -5.13 -1.88 -23.76
CA ASP A 225 -5.17 -1.75 -25.22
C ASP A 225 -4.55 -2.98 -25.91
N ARG A 226 -3.45 -3.52 -25.39
CA ARG A 226 -2.87 -4.78 -25.86
C ARG A 226 -3.82 -5.96 -25.67
N PHE A 227 -4.40 -6.08 -24.48
CA PHE A 227 -5.31 -7.17 -24.16
C PHE A 227 -6.55 -7.17 -25.05
N ASN A 228 -7.07 -5.98 -25.38
CA ASN A 228 -8.22 -5.82 -26.26
C ASN A 228 -7.89 -6.11 -27.74
N GLN A 229 -6.63 -5.95 -28.14
CA GLN A 229 -6.14 -6.27 -29.49
C GLN A 229 -5.88 -7.77 -29.68
N GLY A 230 -6.02 -8.59 -28.63
CA GLY A 230 -5.74 -10.02 -28.66
C GLY A 230 -4.26 -10.36 -28.53
N ASP A 231 -3.41 -9.38 -28.20
CA ASP A 231 -1.99 -9.60 -27.98
C ASP A 231 -1.78 -10.36 -26.68
N GLU A 232 -1.07 -11.49 -26.74
CA GLU A 232 -0.48 -12.08 -25.54
C GLU A 232 0.61 -11.15 -25.02
N MET A 233 0.66 -10.95 -23.70
CA MET A 233 1.82 -10.31 -23.10
C MET A 233 3.05 -11.16 -23.36
N ASP A 234 4.11 -10.52 -23.84
CA ASP A 234 5.43 -11.12 -23.84
C ASP A 234 5.92 -11.22 -22.39
N ILE A 235 5.75 -12.41 -21.80
CA ILE A 235 6.19 -12.76 -20.45
C ILE A 235 7.54 -13.52 -20.55
N GLY A 236 8.23 -13.44 -21.70
CA GLY A 236 9.42 -14.23 -21.98
C GLY A 236 9.11 -15.73 -22.05
N ASP A 237 10.04 -16.56 -21.57
CA ASP A 237 9.96 -18.04 -21.59
C ASP A 237 8.97 -18.63 -20.57
N ALA A 238 7.94 -17.88 -20.17
CA ALA A 238 6.95 -18.32 -19.18
C ALA A 238 6.10 -19.49 -19.70
N GLY A 239 5.89 -20.48 -18.83
CA GLY A 239 5.06 -21.64 -19.15
C GLY A 239 3.57 -21.28 -19.25
N GLU A 240 2.77 -22.14 -19.88
CA GLU A 240 1.32 -21.92 -20.07
C GLU A 240 0.57 -21.64 -18.76
N GLY A 241 0.91 -22.35 -17.67
CA GLY A 241 0.32 -22.11 -16.36
C GLY A 241 0.63 -20.71 -15.80
N GLU A 242 1.84 -20.20 -16.06
CA GLU A 242 2.26 -18.86 -15.63
C GLU A 242 1.58 -17.77 -16.45
N LYS A 243 1.45 -17.97 -17.77
CA LYS A 243 0.67 -17.07 -18.65
C LYS A 243 -0.77 -16.93 -18.17
N LYS A 244 -1.41 -18.05 -17.78
CA LYS A 244 -2.76 -18.04 -17.20
C LYS A 244 -2.84 -17.26 -15.88
N ILE A 245 -1.84 -17.39 -15.01
CA ILE A 245 -1.75 -16.61 -13.77
C ILE A 245 -1.67 -15.11 -14.10
N VAL A 246 -0.75 -14.70 -14.97
CA VAL A 246 -0.55 -13.29 -15.34
C VAL A 246 -1.82 -12.72 -15.96
N ARG A 247 -2.42 -13.42 -16.92
CA ARG A 247 -3.69 -13.05 -17.54
C ARG A 247 -4.79 -12.85 -16.50
N LYS A 248 -4.92 -13.78 -15.54
CA LYS A 248 -5.92 -13.70 -14.46
C LYS A 248 -5.73 -12.45 -13.61
N LEU A 249 -4.49 -12.21 -13.16
CA LEU A 249 -4.18 -11.06 -12.31
C LEU A 249 -4.43 -9.72 -13.01
N ILE A 250 -4.12 -9.61 -14.31
CA ILE A 250 -4.41 -8.40 -15.10
C ILE A 250 -5.91 -8.14 -15.19
N LEU A 251 -6.70 -9.16 -15.53
CA LEU A 251 -8.15 -9.00 -15.63
C LEU A 251 -8.77 -8.53 -14.31
N ILE A 252 -8.37 -9.16 -13.21
CA ILE A 252 -8.80 -8.77 -11.87
C ILE A 252 -8.36 -7.35 -11.54
N ALA A 253 -7.11 -6.99 -11.85
CA ALA A 253 -6.59 -5.65 -11.64
C ALA A 253 -7.39 -4.60 -12.42
N LEU A 254 -7.71 -4.86 -13.69
CA LEU A 254 -8.53 -3.99 -14.54
C LEU A 254 -9.95 -3.78 -13.97
N TRP A 255 -10.56 -4.84 -13.41
CA TRP A 255 -11.85 -4.73 -12.70
C TRP A 255 -11.74 -3.89 -11.43
N CYS A 256 -10.65 -4.03 -10.69
CA CYS A 256 -10.41 -3.28 -9.46
C CYS A 256 -10.17 -1.79 -9.68
N ILE A 257 -9.56 -1.38 -10.80
CA ILE A 257 -9.19 0.02 -11.09
C ILE A 257 -10.24 0.81 -11.89
N GLN A 258 -11.48 0.31 -11.98
CA GLN A 258 -12.56 1.03 -12.66
C GLN A 258 -12.78 2.42 -12.07
N MET A 259 -13.16 3.37 -12.93
CA MET A 259 -13.33 4.77 -12.53
C MET A 259 -14.40 4.95 -11.47
N MET A 260 -15.59 4.42 -11.75
CA MET A 260 -16.71 4.50 -10.81
C MET A 260 -16.52 3.45 -9.71
N PRO A 261 -16.59 3.82 -8.43
CA PRO A 261 -16.46 2.87 -7.32
C PRO A 261 -17.52 1.76 -7.36
N ALA A 262 -18.70 2.03 -7.94
CA ALA A 262 -19.79 1.07 -8.10
C ALA A 262 -19.39 -0.13 -8.98
N ASP A 263 -18.59 0.10 -10.02
CA ASP A 263 -18.21 -0.90 -11.02
C ASP A 263 -17.08 -1.82 -10.54
N ARG A 264 -16.38 -1.43 -9.46
CA ARG A 264 -15.32 -2.24 -8.85
C ARG A 264 -15.92 -3.42 -8.08
N PRO A 265 -15.33 -4.62 -8.12
CA PRO A 265 -15.78 -5.75 -7.31
C PRO A 265 -15.58 -5.47 -5.80
N SER A 266 -16.18 -6.31 -4.94
CA SER A 266 -15.78 -6.40 -3.54
C SER A 266 -14.53 -7.28 -3.40
N MET A 267 -13.78 -7.17 -2.29
CA MET A 267 -12.62 -8.05 -2.09
C MET A 267 -13.00 -9.52 -1.97
N GLY A 268 -14.16 -9.85 -1.38
CA GLY A 268 -14.74 -11.20 -1.44
C GLY A 268 -14.94 -11.70 -2.88
N ARG A 269 -15.50 -10.86 -3.76
CA ARG A 269 -15.62 -11.20 -5.19
C ARG A 269 -14.26 -11.33 -5.88
N VAL A 270 -13.28 -10.52 -5.51
CA VAL A 270 -11.90 -10.64 -6.03
C VAL A 270 -11.28 -11.98 -5.63
N ILE A 271 -11.50 -12.44 -4.40
CA ILE A 271 -11.03 -13.77 -3.95
C ILE A 271 -11.68 -14.87 -4.77
N GLU A 272 -13.00 -14.81 -5.00
CA GLU A 272 -13.70 -15.76 -5.89
C GLU A 272 -13.12 -15.76 -7.31
N MET A 273 -12.79 -14.58 -7.85
CA MET A 273 -12.16 -14.44 -9.17
C MET A 273 -10.74 -15.03 -9.20
N LEU A 274 -9.98 -14.90 -8.10
CA LEU A 274 -8.64 -15.47 -7.99
C LEU A 274 -8.70 -17.00 -7.92
N GLU A 275 -9.64 -17.56 -7.14
CA GLU A 275 -9.84 -19.01 -6.95
C GLU A 275 -10.45 -19.68 -8.18
N GLY A 276 -11.37 -18.99 -8.86
CA GLY A 276 -12.05 -19.49 -10.06
C GLY A 276 -11.15 -19.60 -11.29
N PRO A 277 -11.58 -20.33 -12.34
CA PRO A 277 -10.86 -20.44 -13.60
C PRO A 277 -10.77 -19.11 -14.34
N VAL A 278 -9.65 -18.85 -15.02
CA VAL A 278 -9.40 -17.58 -15.74
C VAL A 278 -10.34 -17.42 -16.93
N GLU A 279 -10.80 -18.53 -17.51
CA GLU A 279 -11.68 -18.59 -18.67
C GLU A 279 -13.08 -18.01 -18.39
N LEU A 280 -13.49 -17.91 -17.12
CA LEU A 280 -14.74 -17.27 -16.72
C LEU A 280 -14.63 -15.75 -16.54
N LEU A 281 -13.42 -15.18 -16.59
CA LEU A 281 -13.21 -13.75 -16.41
C LEU A 281 -13.41 -13.00 -17.72
N GLN A 282 -14.35 -12.07 -17.71
CA GLN A 282 -14.57 -11.15 -18.82
C GLN A 282 -13.62 -9.95 -18.72
N VAL A 283 -13.28 -9.39 -19.88
CA VAL A 283 -12.55 -8.12 -19.95
C VAL A 283 -13.48 -7.00 -19.48
N PRO A 284 -13.12 -6.21 -18.46
CA PRO A 284 -13.92 -5.06 -18.04
C PRO A 284 -13.92 -3.95 -19.09
N PRO A 285 -14.74 -2.90 -18.93
CA PRO A 285 -14.60 -1.67 -19.71
C PRO A 285 -13.21 -1.03 -19.52
N LYS A 286 -12.77 -0.24 -20.51
CA LYS A 286 -11.50 0.49 -20.44
C LYS A 286 -11.50 1.44 -19.23
N PRO A 287 -10.52 1.34 -18.32
CA PRO A 287 -10.40 2.29 -17.21
C PRO A 287 -10.14 3.69 -17.78
N PHE A 288 -11.11 4.61 -17.67
CA PHE A 288 -10.99 5.98 -18.18
C PHE A 288 -10.13 6.83 -17.25
N LEU A 289 -8.81 6.74 -17.36
CA LEU A 289 -7.92 7.65 -16.66
C LEU A 289 -6.91 8.21 -17.65
N TYR A 290 -7.09 9.49 -17.98
CA TYR A 290 -6.18 10.35 -18.77
C TYR A 290 -6.29 10.25 -20.30
N SER A 291 -7.14 11.10 -20.88
CA SER A 291 -6.81 11.75 -22.17
C SER A 291 -6.25 13.14 -21.86
N PRO A 292 -5.05 13.51 -22.34
CA PRO A 292 -4.51 14.87 -22.21
C PRO A 292 -5.44 15.95 -22.78
N GLU A 293 -6.31 15.58 -23.72
CA GLU A 293 -7.27 16.44 -24.41
C GLU A 293 -8.37 17.02 -23.49
N ASN A 294 -8.59 16.44 -22.31
CA ASN A 294 -9.62 16.91 -21.37
C ASN A 294 -9.12 18.00 -20.40
N MET A 295 -7.84 18.38 -20.45
CA MET A 295 -7.40 19.63 -19.85
C MET A 295 -7.53 20.75 -20.88
N GLY A 296 -8.67 21.44 -20.86
CA GLY A 296 -8.76 22.78 -21.42
C GLY A 296 -7.86 23.72 -20.64
N ILE A 297 -6.56 23.73 -20.95
CA ILE A 297 -5.63 24.77 -20.55
C ILE A 297 -5.94 25.95 -21.46
N THR A 298 -6.78 26.87 -21.01
CA THR A 298 -6.83 28.20 -21.61
C THR A 298 -5.53 28.90 -21.24
N ASP A 299 -4.63 29.02 -22.21
CA ASP A 299 -3.47 29.90 -22.12
C ASP A 299 -3.93 31.32 -21.78
N ASN A 300 -3.57 31.79 -20.58
CA ASN A 300 -3.54 33.20 -20.27
C ASN A 300 -2.19 33.52 -19.62
N VAL A 301 -1.17 33.55 -20.46
CA VAL A 301 0.11 34.18 -20.14
C VAL A 301 -0.09 35.69 -20.20
N THR A 302 -0.06 36.36 -19.04
CA THR A 302 0.50 37.71 -18.97
C THR A 302 1.40 37.78 -17.73
N GLY A 303 2.70 37.88 -18.00
CA GLY A 303 3.72 37.98 -16.97
C GLY A 303 3.72 39.34 -16.29
N LYS A 304 4.27 39.35 -15.08
CA LYS A 304 4.99 40.52 -14.56
C LYS A 304 6.08 40.05 -13.60
N ASN A 305 7.31 40.40 -13.99
CA ASN A 305 8.54 40.22 -13.24
C ASN A 305 8.54 41.01 -11.94
N GLY A 306 9.19 40.48 -10.92
CA GLY A 306 9.60 41.20 -9.71
C GLY A 306 10.73 40.44 -9.01
N ALA A 307 11.93 41.01 -9.03
CA ALA A 307 13.16 40.43 -8.51
C ALA A 307 13.52 40.96 -7.11
N GLY A 308 14.21 40.12 -6.32
CA GLY A 308 15.15 40.49 -5.24
C GLY A 308 14.70 40.21 -3.80
N PRO A 309 15.62 40.15 -2.81
CA PRO A 309 16.96 39.54 -2.86
C PRO A 309 17.31 38.65 -1.63
N SER A 310 18.34 37.80 -1.83
CA SER A 310 19.40 37.30 -0.93
C SER A 310 19.22 36.99 0.59
N SER A 311 19.79 35.81 0.92
CA SER A 311 20.62 35.44 2.10
C SER A 311 19.97 35.21 3.48
N THR A 312 20.19 34.04 4.08
CA THR A 312 21.15 33.83 5.20
C THR A 312 21.18 32.36 5.65
N THR A 313 22.27 32.04 6.34
CA THR A 313 22.86 30.74 6.69
C THR A 313 22.21 30.00 7.85
N ALA A 314 22.38 28.67 7.82
CA ALA A 314 22.63 27.70 8.90
C ALA A 314 21.80 27.77 10.20
N HIS A 315 21.12 26.68 10.53
CA HIS A 315 21.15 26.11 11.88
C HIS A 315 21.19 24.58 11.82
N ASP A 316 22.26 24.08 12.41
CA ASP A 316 22.56 22.72 12.80
C ASP A 316 21.65 22.34 13.99
N GLU A 317 20.94 21.21 13.94
CA GLU A 317 20.27 20.64 15.12
C GLU A 317 20.33 19.09 15.13
N SER A 318 21.35 18.62 15.86
CA SER A 318 21.33 17.48 16.78
C SER A 318 21.17 16.07 16.22
N GLU A 319 22.30 15.38 16.09
CA GLU A 319 22.39 13.96 16.43
C GLU A 319 21.89 13.75 17.87
N LEU A 320 20.71 13.15 18.02
CA LEU A 320 20.27 12.60 19.29
C LEU A 320 21.14 11.37 19.62
N LEU A 321 22.16 11.58 20.46
CA LEU A 321 22.87 10.53 21.17
C LEU A 321 21.86 9.74 22.03
N LEU A 322 21.41 8.60 21.51
CA LEU A 322 20.63 7.62 22.27
C LEU A 322 21.59 6.86 23.19
N SER A 323 21.35 6.95 24.49
CA SER A 323 22.12 6.27 25.53
C SER A 323 22.04 4.74 25.37
N THR A 324 23.09 4.08 25.86
CA THR A 324 23.48 2.71 25.49
C THR A 324 22.68 1.59 26.18
N SER A 325 21.49 1.84 26.74
CA SER A 325 20.70 0.79 27.41
C SER A 325 19.18 1.05 27.44
N ASP A 326 18.55 1.37 26.31
CA ASP A 326 17.10 1.57 26.30
C ASP A 326 16.34 0.22 26.27
N SER A 327 15.99 -0.27 27.45
CA SER A 327 14.87 -1.19 27.63
C SER A 327 13.56 -0.39 27.52
N LEU A 328 12.88 -0.49 26.38
CA LEU A 328 11.51 0.04 26.25
C LEU A 328 10.56 -0.81 27.11
N GLU A 329 9.82 -0.17 28.00
CA GLU A 329 8.68 -0.81 28.67
C GLU A 329 7.52 -0.88 27.67
N ILE A 330 7.19 -2.11 27.26
CA ILE A 330 6.16 -2.35 26.24
C ILE A 330 4.85 -2.62 26.96
N ILE A 331 3.85 -1.79 26.66
CA ILE A 331 2.47 -2.06 27.07
C ILE A 331 1.93 -3.14 26.13
N PRO A 332 1.65 -4.36 26.62
CA PRO A 332 1.10 -5.42 25.79
C PRO A 332 -0.35 -5.07 25.43
N LEU A 333 -0.76 -5.45 24.23
CA LEU A 333 -2.16 -5.31 23.83
C LEU A 333 -2.97 -6.50 24.36
N ASN A 334 -3.97 -6.23 25.20
CA ASN A 334 -5.03 -7.20 25.45
C ASN A 334 -5.88 -7.29 24.20
N VAL A 335 -5.76 -8.41 23.49
CA VAL A 335 -6.54 -8.69 22.29
C VAL A 335 -7.97 -8.97 22.73
N SER A 336 -8.83 -7.94 22.74
CA SER A 336 -10.25 -8.19 22.55
C SER A 336 -10.41 -8.55 21.08
N VAL A 337 -10.51 -9.85 20.81
CA VAL A 337 -10.88 -10.39 19.51
C VAL A 337 -12.21 -9.72 19.12
N CYS A 338 -12.26 -9.14 17.92
CA CYS A 338 -13.53 -8.72 17.32
C CYS A 338 -14.47 -9.92 17.14
#